data_AF-A0A6P0VMF7-F1
#
_entry.id   AF-A0A6P0VMF7-F1
#
_cell.length_a   1.000
_cell.length_b   1.000
_cell.length_c   1.000
_cell.angle_alpha   90.00
_cell.angle_beta   90.00
_cell.angle_gamma   90.00
#
_symmetry.space_group_name_H-M   'P 1'
#
loop_
_entity.id
_entity.type
_entity.pdbx_description
1 polymer ?
#
loop_
_entity_poly.entity_id
_entity_poly.type
_entity_poly.pdbx_seq_one_letter_code
_entity_poly.pdbx_strand_id
1 'polypeptide(L)'
;MTPIDLGIEYFQKAIALQILLKDKPNLANTLNRLGNFYQELGRYERAISLYKQSLAISREIGAQQTEAASLSNLGKAYQFLGDKASNLETAIAAYQDALQIHTHEAFPVDWAMTQNNLANAYSDRIRGDKASNLEAAIAAYQDALQ
;
A
#
# COMPACT_ATOMS: atom_id res chain seq x y z
N MET A 1 -0.47 23.87 -17.77
CA MET A 1 -0.62 22.99 -16.60
C MET A 1 -1.51 21.82 -16.99
N THR A 2 -1.09 20.58 -16.77
CA THR A 2 -1.92 19.41 -17.14
C THR A 2 -2.99 19.13 -16.07
N PRO A 3 -4.07 18.38 -16.37
CA PRO A 3 -5.02 17.94 -15.35
C PRO A 3 -4.36 17.17 -14.19
N ILE A 4 -3.25 16.48 -14.48
CA ILE A 4 -2.43 15.74 -13.51
C ILE A 4 -1.69 16.69 -12.57
N ASP A 5 -1.04 17.73 -13.12
CA ASP A 5 -0.36 18.76 -12.32
C ASP A 5 -1.35 19.51 -11.41
N LEU A 6 -2.55 19.79 -11.93
CA LEU A 6 -3.62 20.43 -11.19
C LEU A 6 -4.10 19.57 -10.02
N GLY A 7 -4.25 18.25 -10.22
CA GLY A 7 -4.61 17.31 -9.17
C GLY A 7 -3.58 17.27 -8.03
N ILE A 8 -2.29 17.24 -8.37
CA ILE A 8 -1.19 17.29 -7.39
C ILE A 8 -1.21 18.61 -6.61
N GLU A 9 -1.42 19.74 -7.28
CA GLU A 9 -1.50 21.05 -6.64
C GLU A 9 -2.66 21.12 -5.63
N TYR A 10 -3.84 20.61 -5.97
CA TYR A 10 -4.98 20.55 -5.05
C TYR A 10 -4.68 19.69 -3.82
N PHE A 11 -4.06 18.53 -3.99
CA PHE A 11 -3.65 17.70 -2.86
C PHE A 11 -2.64 18.42 -1.95
N GLN A 12 -1.66 19.13 -2.52
CA GLN A 12 -0.68 19.89 -1.75
C GLN A 12 -1.32 21.04 -0.95
N LYS A 13 -2.28 21.76 -1.54
CA LYS A 13 -3.06 22.79 -0.84
C LYS A 13 -3.89 22.20 0.31
N ALA A 14 -4.54 21.06 0.08
CA ALA A 14 -5.29 20.37 1.13
C ALA A 14 -4.39 19.93 2.29
N ILE A 15 -3.22 19.37 2.00
CA ILE A 15 -2.22 18.98 3.00
C ILE A 15 -1.80 20.18 3.86
N ALA A 16 -1.48 21.32 3.23
CA ALA A 16 -1.07 22.53 3.95
C ALA A 16 -2.16 23.02 4.91
N LEU A 17 -3.42 23.01 4.47
CA LEU A 17 -4.57 23.38 5.30
C LEU A 17 -4.77 22.39 6.46
N GLN A 18 -4.69 21.09 6.19
CA GLN A 18 -4.87 20.05 7.21
C GLN A 18 -3.78 20.11 8.28
N ILE A 19 -2.53 20.40 7.89
CA ILE A 19 -1.42 20.64 8.83
C ILE A 19 -1.73 21.86 9.71
N LEU A 20 -2.18 22.97 9.10
CA LEU A 20 -2.53 24.19 9.83
C LEU A 20 -3.65 23.96 10.84
N LEU A 21 -4.68 23.20 10.45
CA LEU A 21 -5.84 22.86 11.28
C LEU A 21 -5.57 21.70 12.25
N LYS A 22 -4.37 21.08 12.17
CA LYS A 22 -4.02 19.85 12.92
C LYS A 22 -4.99 18.69 12.67
N ASP A 23 -5.59 18.64 11.49
CA ASP A 23 -6.53 17.61 11.05
C ASP A 23 -5.80 16.35 10.58
N LYS A 24 -5.32 15.57 11.56
CA LYS A 24 -4.57 14.34 11.32
C LYS A 24 -5.34 13.27 10.53
N PRO A 25 -6.63 12.99 10.78
CA PRO A 25 -7.38 12.00 10.01
C PRO A 25 -7.45 12.34 8.51
N ASN A 26 -7.75 13.59 8.16
CA ASN A 26 -7.81 13.99 6.75
C ASN A 26 -6.41 14.08 6.13
N LEU A 27 -5.40 14.50 6.89
CA LEU A 27 -4.01 14.51 6.45
C LEU A 27 -3.54 13.12 6.03
N ALA A 28 -3.75 12.11 6.88
CA ALA A 28 -3.35 10.73 6.56
C ALA A 28 -4.02 10.22 5.28
N ASN A 29 -5.34 10.41 5.13
CA ASN A 29 -6.07 9.99 3.94
C ASN A 29 -5.62 10.74 2.67
N THR A 30 -5.35 12.03 2.77
CA THR A 30 -4.90 12.86 1.65
C THR A 30 -3.51 12.45 1.17
N LEU A 31 -2.60 12.18 2.10
CA LEU A 31 -1.27 11.64 1.80
C LEU A 31 -1.35 10.29 1.08
N ASN A 32 -2.20 9.38 1.56
CA ASN A 32 -2.40 8.08 0.91
C ASN A 32 -2.91 8.24 -0.54
N ARG A 33 -3.92 9.10 -0.74
CA ARG A 33 -4.48 9.37 -2.08
C ARG A 33 -3.47 10.00 -3.04
N LEU A 34 -2.67 10.96 -2.58
CA LEU A 34 -1.60 11.54 -3.38
C LEU A 34 -0.52 10.50 -3.70
N GLY A 35 -0.25 9.57 -2.77
CA GLY A 35 0.62 8.42 -3.00
C GLY A 35 0.13 7.56 -4.17
N ASN A 36 -1.15 7.23 -4.21
CA ASN A 36 -1.76 6.47 -5.32
C ASN A 36 -1.54 7.19 -6.66
N PHE A 37 -1.72 8.50 -6.67
CA PHE A 37 -1.50 9.30 -7.87
C PHE A 37 -0.05 9.21 -8.38
N TYR A 38 0.94 9.27 -7.49
CA TYR A 38 2.33 9.09 -7.88
C TYR A 38 2.67 7.66 -8.30
N GLN A 39 2.02 6.66 -7.71
CA GLN A 39 2.18 5.27 -8.11
C GLN A 39 1.67 5.04 -9.54
N GLU A 40 0.51 5.60 -9.91
CA GLU A 40 -0.03 5.50 -11.28
C GLU A 40 0.87 6.21 -12.31
N LEU A 41 1.63 7.23 -11.88
CA LEU A 41 2.63 7.91 -12.70
C LEU A 41 4.00 7.20 -12.74
N GLY A 42 4.13 6.02 -12.14
CA GLY A 42 5.39 5.28 -12.03
C GLY A 42 6.43 5.94 -11.12
N ARG A 43 6.05 6.96 -10.33
CA ARG A 43 6.94 7.70 -9.42
C ARG A 43 6.95 7.03 -8.04
N TYR A 44 7.37 5.77 -8.00
CA TYR A 44 7.25 4.91 -6.83
C TYR A 44 7.95 5.45 -5.57
N GLU A 45 9.11 6.09 -5.71
CA GLU A 45 9.82 6.71 -4.57
C GLU A 45 8.97 7.77 -3.86
N ARG A 46 8.27 8.61 -4.64
CA ARG A 46 7.38 9.64 -4.10
C ARG A 46 6.14 9.00 -3.45
N ALA A 47 5.57 7.99 -4.10
CA ALA A 47 4.44 7.24 -3.56
C ALA A 47 4.79 6.62 -2.18
N ILE A 48 5.94 5.93 -2.09
CA ILE A 48 6.44 5.31 -0.86
C ILE A 48 6.62 6.34 0.26
N SER A 49 7.21 7.51 -0.04
CA SER A 49 7.38 8.57 0.95
C SER A 49 6.03 9.03 1.53
N LEU A 50 5.01 9.18 0.68
CA LEU A 50 3.68 9.62 1.09
C LEU A 50 2.93 8.55 1.88
N TYR A 51 2.99 7.29 1.46
CA TYR A 51 2.38 6.20 2.21
C TYR A 51 3.03 6.01 3.58
N LYS A 52 4.36 6.17 3.71
CA LYS A 52 5.05 6.15 5.01
C LYS A 52 4.58 7.25 5.94
N GLN A 53 4.36 8.46 5.42
CA GLN A 53 3.82 9.57 6.22
C GLN A 53 2.37 9.28 6.65
N SER A 54 1.54 8.80 5.73
CA SER A 54 0.16 8.40 6.03
C SER A 54 0.11 7.33 7.12
N LEU A 55 0.94 6.29 7.00
CA LEU A 55 1.10 5.20 7.96
C LEU A 55 1.51 5.69 9.35
N ALA A 56 2.50 6.58 9.42
CA ALA A 56 2.96 7.12 10.70
C ALA A 56 1.84 7.88 11.43
N ILE A 57 1.09 8.70 10.70
CA ILE A 57 -0.01 9.48 11.26
C ILE A 57 -1.17 8.56 11.65
N SER A 58 -1.54 7.60 10.80
CA SER A 58 -2.66 6.70 11.07
C SER A 58 -2.39 5.82 12.30
N ARG A 59 -1.16 5.34 12.48
CA ARG A 59 -0.72 4.66 13.71
C ARG A 59 -0.84 5.55 14.94
N GLU A 60 -0.38 6.80 14.83
CA GLU A 60 -0.43 7.77 15.93
C GLU A 60 -1.86 8.00 16.43
N ILE A 61 -2.84 8.06 15.51
CA ILE A 61 -4.24 8.35 15.85
C ILE A 61 -5.12 7.09 15.99
N GLY A 62 -4.57 5.89 15.81
CA GLY A 62 -5.32 4.63 15.84
C GLY A 62 -6.28 4.43 14.67
N ALA A 63 -6.03 5.07 13.52
CA ALA A 63 -6.87 4.94 12.32
C ALA A 63 -6.52 3.66 11.53
N GLN A 64 -7.01 2.52 12.02
CA GLN A 64 -6.71 1.18 11.50
C GLN A 64 -6.94 1.03 9.99
N GLN A 65 -8.02 1.62 9.46
CA GLN A 65 -8.34 1.58 8.03
C GLN A 65 -7.28 2.26 7.17
N THR A 66 -6.89 3.50 7.53
CA THR A 66 -5.88 4.25 6.79
C THR A 66 -4.48 3.66 6.97
N GLU A 67 -4.20 3.06 8.14
CA GLU A 67 -2.99 2.27 8.38
C GLU A 67 -2.87 1.09 7.40
N ALA A 68 -3.88 0.23 7.35
CA ALA A 68 -3.83 -0.97 6.51
C ALA A 68 -3.81 -0.62 5.00
N ALA A 69 -4.56 0.41 4.58
CA ALA A 69 -4.48 0.94 3.22
C ALA A 69 -3.06 1.43 2.87
N SER A 70 -2.37 2.09 3.79
CA SER A 70 -1.01 2.60 3.57
C SER A 70 0.02 1.48 3.46
N LEU A 71 -0.12 0.42 4.26
CA LEU A 71 0.73 -0.77 4.20
C LEU A 71 0.56 -1.51 2.87
N SER A 72 -0.69 -1.75 2.44
CA SER A 72 -0.98 -2.40 1.16
C SER A 72 -0.39 -1.63 -0.03
N ASN A 73 -0.55 -0.31 -0.02
CA ASN A 73 -0.01 0.54 -1.08
C ASN A 73 1.52 0.64 -1.05
N LEU A 74 2.15 0.58 0.12
CA LEU A 74 3.61 0.44 0.25
C LEU A 74 4.10 -0.85 -0.39
N GLY A 75 3.45 -1.97 -0.10
CA GLY A 75 3.78 -3.25 -0.71
C GLY A 75 3.74 -3.17 -2.23
N LYS A 76 2.66 -2.62 -2.79
CA LYS A 76 2.52 -2.42 -4.24
C LYS A 76 3.63 -1.54 -4.79
N ALA A 77 3.90 -0.39 -4.17
CA ALA A 77 4.91 0.53 -4.68
C ALA A 77 6.34 -0.03 -4.59
N TYR A 78 6.65 -0.84 -3.57
CA TYR A 78 7.94 -1.53 -3.51
C TYR A 78 8.10 -2.52 -4.66
N GLN A 79 7.09 -3.33 -5.00
CA GLN A 79 7.18 -4.29 -6.12
C GLN A 79 7.69 -3.67 -7.43
N PHE A 80 7.40 -2.38 -7.66
CA PHE A 80 7.78 -1.66 -8.87
C PHE A 80 8.98 -0.71 -8.71
N LEU A 81 9.49 -0.51 -7.49
CA LEU A 81 10.69 0.29 -7.25
C LEU A 81 11.94 -0.58 -7.51
N GLY A 82 12.98 -0.04 -8.16
CA GLY A 82 14.38 -0.53 -8.12
C GLY A 82 14.63 -2.05 -8.18
N ASP A 83 15.55 -2.54 -7.32
CA ASP A 83 15.95 -3.95 -7.25
C ASP A 83 14.75 -4.84 -6.86
N LYS A 84 14.11 -5.37 -7.91
CA LYS A 84 12.91 -6.20 -7.88
C LYS A 84 13.00 -7.29 -6.81
N ALA A 85 14.17 -7.88 -6.58
CA ALA A 85 14.32 -8.97 -5.62
C ALA A 85 14.16 -8.52 -4.16
N SER A 86 14.81 -7.43 -3.75
CA SER A 86 14.71 -6.92 -2.36
C SER A 86 13.33 -6.33 -2.08
N ASN A 87 12.71 -5.74 -3.10
CA ASN A 87 11.44 -5.07 -2.93
C ASN A 87 10.25 -6.03 -2.92
N LEU A 88 10.34 -7.19 -3.58
CA LEU A 88 9.37 -8.26 -3.44
C LEU A 88 9.32 -8.82 -2.02
N GLU A 89 10.47 -9.02 -1.35
CA GLU A 89 10.48 -9.45 0.06
C GLU A 89 9.84 -8.40 0.99
N THR A 90 10.11 -7.12 0.73
CA THR A 90 9.49 -6.02 1.50
C THR A 90 7.98 -5.95 1.26
N ALA A 91 7.54 -6.18 0.03
CA ALA A 91 6.12 -6.23 -0.32
C ALA A 91 5.40 -7.41 0.34
N ILE A 92 6.00 -8.61 0.30
CA ILE A 92 5.48 -9.80 0.97
C ILE A 92 5.28 -9.53 2.46
N ALA A 93 6.30 -8.99 3.14
CA ALA A 93 6.20 -8.65 4.56
C ALA A 93 5.09 -7.62 4.83
N ALA A 94 4.98 -6.57 4.01
CA ALA A 94 3.93 -5.56 4.18
C ALA A 94 2.51 -6.11 3.98
N TYR A 95 2.31 -7.03 3.03
CA TYR A 95 1.02 -7.69 2.84
C TYR A 95 0.69 -8.64 3.98
N GLN A 96 1.68 -9.38 4.50
CA GLN A 96 1.50 -10.23 5.66
C GLN A 96 1.09 -9.42 6.91
N ASP A 97 1.73 -8.27 7.13
CA ASP A 97 1.34 -7.36 8.22
C ASP A 97 -0.08 -6.81 8.00
N ALA A 98 -0.44 -6.43 6.77
CA ALA A 98 -1.79 -5.94 6.46
C ALA A 98 -2.87 -7.01 6.72
N LEU A 99 -2.59 -8.29 6.46
CA LEU A 99 -3.50 -9.41 6.74
C LEU A 99 -3.72 -9.67 8.24
N GLN A 100 -2.90 -9.10 9.13
CA GLN A 100 -3.20 -9.12 10.57
C GLN A 100 -4.36 -8.19 10.94
N ILE A 101 -4.67 -7.21 10.07
CA ILE A 101 -5.71 -6.19 10.29
C ILE A 101 -6.90 -6.46 9.36
N HIS A 102 -6.63 -6.61 8.06
CA HIS A 102 -7.61 -7.04 7.07
C HIS A 102 -7.91 -8.50 7.30
N THR A 103 -8.85 -8.83 8.18
CA THR A 103 -9.32 -10.20 8.35
C THR A 103 -10.54 -10.44 7.45
N HIS A 104 -10.76 -11.70 7.06
CA HIS A 104 -11.94 -12.09 6.28
C HIS A 104 -13.26 -11.63 6.96
N GLU A 105 -13.33 -11.71 8.28
CA GLU A 105 -14.52 -11.36 9.06
C GLU A 105 -14.79 -9.85 9.12
N ALA A 106 -13.74 -9.04 9.29
CA ALA A 106 -13.88 -7.60 9.48
C ALA A 106 -13.87 -6.82 8.17
N PHE A 107 -13.06 -7.25 7.19
CA PHE A 107 -12.78 -6.53 5.95
C PHE A 107 -12.67 -7.49 4.76
N PRO A 108 -13.74 -8.20 4.36
CA PRO A 108 -13.67 -9.28 3.38
C PRO A 108 -13.11 -8.84 2.01
N VAL A 109 -13.49 -7.63 1.55
CA VAL A 109 -13.01 -7.08 0.27
C VAL A 109 -11.52 -6.74 0.34
N ASP A 110 -11.09 -6.04 1.39
CA ASP A 110 -9.68 -5.64 1.54
C ASP A 110 -8.78 -6.84 1.83
N TRP A 111 -9.29 -7.84 2.55
CA TRP A 111 -8.61 -9.11 2.75
C TRP A 111 -8.38 -9.84 1.43
N ALA A 112 -9.42 -10.03 0.62
CA ALA A 112 -9.29 -10.69 -0.69
C ALA A 112 -8.34 -9.93 -1.63
N MET A 113 -8.40 -8.60 -1.63
CA MET A 113 -7.46 -7.77 -2.39
C MET A 113 -6.02 -7.90 -1.89
N THR A 114 -5.81 -7.92 -0.56
CA THR A 114 -4.49 -8.08 0.05
C THR A 114 -3.91 -9.47 -0.26
N GLN A 115 -4.73 -10.52 -0.18
CA GLN A 115 -4.35 -11.89 -0.55
C GLN A 115 -3.98 -12.01 -2.04
N ASN A 116 -4.75 -11.42 -2.95
CA ASN A 116 -4.41 -11.38 -4.37
C ASN A 116 -3.06 -10.69 -4.64
N ASN A 117 -2.77 -9.60 -3.94
CA ASN A 117 -1.50 -8.89 -4.07
C ASN A 117 -0.32 -9.68 -3.48
N LEU A 118 -0.54 -10.38 -2.36
CA LEU A 118 0.43 -11.29 -1.77
C LEU A 118 0.74 -12.45 -2.71
N ALA A 119 -0.29 -13.02 -3.34
CA ALA A 119 -0.15 -14.10 -4.33
C ALA A 119 0.70 -13.65 -5.54
N ASN A 120 0.41 -12.47 -6.10
CA ASN A 120 1.23 -11.86 -7.15
C ASN A 120 2.69 -11.69 -6.71
N ALA A 121 2.92 -11.23 -5.47
CA ALA A 121 4.25 -11.03 -4.93
C ALA A 121 5.05 -12.34 -4.85
N TYR A 122 4.41 -13.43 -4.40
CA TYR A 122 5.01 -14.75 -4.36
C TYR A 122 5.27 -15.31 -5.76
N SER A 123 4.36 -15.13 -6.71
CA SER A 123 4.54 -15.56 -8.11
C SER A 123 5.75 -14.88 -8.76
N ASP A 124 5.97 -13.59 -8.48
CA ASP A 124 7.09 -12.81 -9.02
C ASP A 124 8.40 -12.96 -8.24
N ARG A 125 8.37 -13.61 -7.07
CA ARG A 125 9.49 -13.72 -6.12
C ARG A 125 10.70 -14.40 -6.74
N ILE A 126 11.83 -13.69 -6.73
CA ILE A 126 13.11 -14.13 -7.32
C ILE A 126 13.90 -15.01 -6.34
N ARG A 127 13.77 -14.78 -5.03
CA ARG A 127 14.48 -15.54 -3.99
C ARG A 127 13.73 -16.81 -3.61
N GLY A 128 14.48 -17.83 -3.20
CA GLY A 128 13.92 -19.12 -2.78
C GLY A 128 13.68 -20.07 -3.96
N ASP A 129 13.10 -21.23 -3.64
CA ASP A 129 12.72 -22.22 -4.65
C ASP A 129 11.45 -21.80 -5.39
N LYS A 130 11.45 -21.99 -6.72
CA LYS A 130 10.34 -21.56 -7.58
C LYS A 130 9.06 -22.34 -7.30
N ALA A 131 9.13 -23.63 -7.00
CA ALA A 131 7.94 -24.43 -6.70
C ALA A 131 7.31 -23.97 -5.39
N SER A 132 8.11 -23.78 -4.33
CA SER A 132 7.62 -23.24 -3.05
C SER A 132 6.98 -21.85 -3.18
N ASN A 133 7.57 -20.98 -4.02
CA ASN A 133 6.99 -19.66 -4.28
C ASN A 133 5.63 -19.75 -4.98
N LEU A 134 5.48 -20.67 -5.95
CA LEU A 134 4.21 -20.89 -6.62
C LEU A 134 3.16 -21.54 -5.71
N GLU A 135 3.56 -22.46 -4.84
CA GLU A 135 2.67 -23.05 -3.81
C GLU A 135 2.13 -21.96 -2.87
N ALA A 136 2.98 -21.06 -2.40
CA ALA A 136 2.57 -19.94 -1.57
C ALA A 136 1.63 -18.97 -2.31
N ALA A 137 1.89 -18.72 -3.60
CA ALA A 137 1.00 -17.89 -4.43
C ALA A 137 -0.38 -18.53 -4.61
N ILE A 138 -0.42 -19.84 -4.90
CA ILE A 138 -1.68 -20.59 -5.06
C ILE A 138 -2.48 -20.56 -3.75
N ALA A 139 -1.83 -20.79 -2.61
CA ALA A 139 -2.49 -20.73 -1.31
C ALA A 139 -3.12 -19.35 -1.06
N ALA A 140 -2.39 -18.26 -1.32
CA ALA A 140 -2.92 -16.91 -1.16
C ALA A 140 -4.08 -16.61 -2.13
N TYR A 141 -4.04 -17.07 -3.38
CA TYR A 141 -5.20 -16.95 -4.28
C TYR A 141 -6.41 -17.76 -3.82
N GLN A 142 -6.19 -18.96 -3.27
CA GLN A 142 -7.26 -19.79 -2.74
C GLN A 142 -7.91 -19.14 -1.52
N ASP A 143 -7.10 -18.53 -0.66
CA ASP A 143 -7.61 -17.73 0.44
C ASP A 143 -8.47 -16.59 -0.11
N ALA A 144 -7.99 -15.79 -1.08
CA ALA A 144 -8.75 -14.67 -1.65
C ALA A 144 -10.16 -15.00 -2.21
N LEU A 145 -10.48 -16.28 -2.43
CA LEU A 145 -11.77 -16.77 -2.92
C LEU A 145 -12.75 -17.22 -1.82
N GLN A 146 -12.32 -17.28 -0.56
CA GLN A 146 -13.17 -17.68 0.56
C GLN A 146 -14.12 -16.58 1.00
#